data_AF-A0A1A8CHF5-F1
#
_entry.id   AF-A0A1A8CHF5-F1
#
_cell.length_a   1.000
_cell.length_b   1.000
_cell.length_c   1.000
_cell.angle_alpha   90.00
_cell.angle_beta   90.00
_cell.angle_gamma   90.00
#
_symmetry.space_group_name_H-M   'P 1'
#
loop_
_entity.id
_entity.type
_entity.pdbx_description
1 polymer ?
#
loop_
_entity_poly.entity_id
_entity_poly.type
_entity_poly.pdbx_seq_one_letter_code
_entity_poly.pdbx_strand_id
1 'polypeptide(L)'
;VPLLDDVGQDFVTRVHKKITRSGQNKWTTDLSQELFKYALESVSSVLYGERLGLMLDYIDPEAQHFIDCITLMFKTTSPMLYIPPGLLRQTRSRVWRDHVEAWDGIFNQADRCIQNIYRQLRQETDTSEKYPGVLASLLLLDKLSIEDIKASITELMAGGVDTTSITLLWTLYELARHPNLQEELRAEVAAARAASQGDMLEMLKKIPLVKGALKETLRLHPVAVS
;
A
#
# COMPACT_ATOMS: atom_id res chain seq x y z
N VAL A 1 9.03 -7.83 -6.58
CA VAL A 1 8.11 -7.82 -7.73
C VAL A 1 6.97 -8.83 -7.60
N PRO A 2 7.18 -10.13 -7.31
CA PRO A 2 6.06 -11.08 -7.16
C PRO A 2 5.06 -10.65 -6.08
N LEU A 3 5.54 -10.13 -4.94
CA LEU A 3 4.69 -9.64 -3.84
C LEU A 3 3.64 -8.61 -4.26
N LEU A 4 3.97 -7.69 -5.18
CA LEU A 4 3.05 -6.67 -5.64
C LEU A 4 2.10 -7.18 -6.73
N ASP A 5 2.57 -8.12 -7.55
CA ASP A 5 1.73 -8.74 -8.59
C ASP A 5 0.60 -9.55 -7.96
N ASP A 6 0.89 -10.32 -6.91
CA ASP A 6 -0.12 -11.10 -6.17
C ASP A 6 -1.24 -10.20 -5.63
N VAL A 7 -0.89 -9.07 -5.00
CA VAL A 7 -1.87 -8.10 -4.50
C VAL A 7 -2.66 -7.45 -5.64
N GLY A 8 -2.00 -7.19 -6.78
CA GLY A 8 -2.65 -6.69 -8.00
C GLY A 8 -3.69 -7.67 -8.56
N GLN A 9 -3.35 -8.95 -8.64
CA GLN A 9 -4.25 -10.01 -9.10
C GLN A 9 -5.45 -10.19 -8.15
N ASP A 10 -5.22 -10.10 -6.84
CA ASP A 10 -6.31 -10.16 -5.85
C ASP A 10 -7.27 -8.97 -5.99
N PHE A 11 -6.74 -7.77 -6.22
CA PHE A 11 -7.56 -6.58 -6.48
C PHE A 11 -8.41 -6.75 -7.75
N VAL A 12 -7.82 -7.22 -8.85
CA VAL A 12 -8.54 -7.50 -10.09
C VAL A 12 -9.63 -8.56 -9.87
N THR A 13 -9.32 -9.62 -9.14
CA THR A 13 -10.29 -10.69 -8.80
C THR A 13 -11.47 -10.14 -7.99
N ARG A 14 -11.18 -9.29 -7.01
CA ARG A 14 -12.20 -8.61 -6.20
C ARG A 14 -13.10 -7.71 -7.05
N VAL A 15 -12.53 -6.93 -7.96
CA VAL A 15 -13.29 -6.08 -8.90
C VAL A 15 -14.21 -6.94 -9.78
N HIS A 16 -13.71 -8.02 -10.37
CA HIS A 16 -14.53 -8.94 -11.16
C HIS A 16 -15.69 -9.53 -10.35
N LYS A 17 -15.42 -9.94 -9.11
CA LYS A 17 -16.46 -10.45 -8.19
C LYS A 17 -17.55 -9.40 -7.91
N LYS A 18 -17.19 -8.12 -7.76
CA LYS A 18 -18.14 -7.01 -7.60
C LYS A 18 -18.96 -6.76 -8.87
N ILE A 19 -18.33 -6.84 -10.04
CA ILE A 19 -19.01 -6.76 -11.35
C ILE A 19 -20.03 -7.89 -11.49
N THR A 20 -19.65 -9.14 -11.22
CA THR A 20 -20.55 -10.29 -11.30
C THR A 20 -21.72 -10.15 -10.32
N ARG A 21 -21.46 -9.75 -9.07
CA ARG A 21 -22.51 -9.54 -8.05
C ARG A 21 -23.49 -8.41 -8.40
N SER A 22 -23.10 -7.45 -9.24
CA SER A 22 -23.99 -6.35 -9.66
C SER A 22 -25.13 -6.81 -10.58
N GLY A 23 -24.96 -7.95 -11.28
CA GLY A 23 -25.91 -8.43 -12.29
C GLY A 23 -25.97 -7.61 -13.59
N GLN A 24 -25.24 -6.49 -13.70
CA GLN A 24 -25.30 -5.58 -14.86
C GLN A 24 -24.05 -5.62 -15.75
N ASN A 25 -23.14 -6.57 -15.52
CA ASN A 25 -21.82 -6.66 -16.15
C ASN A 25 -21.00 -5.35 -16.04
N LYS A 26 -21.33 -4.50 -15.06
CA LYS A 26 -20.65 -3.25 -14.74
C LYS A 26 -20.75 -2.97 -13.24
N TRP A 27 -19.75 -2.32 -12.67
CA TRP A 27 -19.78 -1.89 -11.28
C TRP A 27 -19.37 -0.42 -11.20
N THR A 28 -20.19 0.39 -10.56
CA THR A 28 -19.95 1.82 -10.35
C THR A 28 -19.84 2.07 -8.86
N THR A 29 -18.72 2.64 -8.43
CA THR A 29 -18.43 2.96 -7.03
C THR A 29 -17.47 4.15 -6.96
N ASP A 30 -17.35 4.73 -5.77
CA ASP A 30 -16.13 5.42 -5.40
C ASP A 30 -15.00 4.39 -5.20
N LEU A 31 -13.89 4.56 -5.92
CA LEU A 31 -12.71 3.70 -5.84
C LEU A 31 -11.72 4.15 -4.77
N SER A 32 -11.88 5.32 -4.16
CA SER A 32 -10.96 5.90 -3.18
C SER A 32 -10.62 4.89 -2.06
N GLN A 33 -11.64 4.32 -1.43
CA GLN A 33 -11.47 3.36 -0.33
C GLN A 33 -10.86 2.03 -0.78
N GLU A 34 -11.18 1.58 -1.99
CA GLU A 34 -10.67 0.30 -2.51
C GLU A 34 -9.20 0.44 -2.95
N LEU A 35 -8.82 1.60 -3.50
CA LEU A 35 -7.43 1.92 -3.84
C LEU A 35 -6.59 2.17 -2.59
N PHE A 36 -7.16 2.76 -1.53
CA PHE A 36 -6.49 2.87 -0.23
C PHE A 36 -6.16 1.49 0.35
N LYS A 37 -7.13 0.57 0.36
CA LYS A 37 -6.92 -0.83 0.78
C LYS A 37 -5.86 -1.53 -0.09
N TYR A 38 -5.89 -1.29 -1.39
CA TYR A 38 -4.90 -1.84 -2.33
C TYR A 38 -3.49 -1.34 -2.03
N ALA A 39 -3.33 -0.03 -1.81
CA ALA A 39 -2.04 0.56 -1.46
C ALA A 39 -1.55 0.04 -0.11
N LEU A 40 -2.42 -0.04 0.89
CA LEU A 40 -2.08 -0.58 2.22
C LEU A 40 -1.63 -2.04 2.17
N GLU A 41 -2.36 -2.90 1.46
CA GLU A 41 -1.98 -4.31 1.28
C GLU A 41 -0.64 -4.41 0.55
N SER A 42 -0.45 -3.61 -0.50
CA SER A 42 0.77 -3.62 -1.32
C SER A 42 2.00 -3.20 -0.53
N VAL A 43 1.91 -2.08 0.18
CA VAL A 43 3.01 -1.55 1.00
C VAL A 43 3.31 -2.49 2.16
N SER A 44 2.28 -2.99 2.83
CA SER A 44 2.44 -4.00 3.90
C SER A 44 3.13 -5.26 3.41
N SER A 45 2.73 -5.79 2.25
CA SER A 45 3.32 -7.00 1.69
C SER A 45 4.80 -6.81 1.35
N VAL A 46 5.20 -5.64 0.84
CA VAL A 46 6.61 -5.34 0.54
C VAL A 46 7.42 -5.11 1.82
N LEU A 47 6.87 -4.36 2.77
CA LEU A 47 7.59 -3.99 4.00
C LEU A 47 7.73 -5.17 4.95
N TYR A 48 6.63 -5.86 5.26
CA TYR A 48 6.59 -6.94 6.25
C TYR A 48 6.72 -8.34 5.66
N GLY A 49 6.56 -8.51 4.33
CA GLY A 49 6.55 -9.84 3.71
C GLY A 49 5.26 -10.61 3.95
N GLU A 50 4.26 -10.00 4.61
CA GLU A 50 3.00 -10.63 5.03
C GLU A 50 1.78 -9.98 4.37
N ARG A 51 0.72 -10.78 4.18
CA ARG A 51 -0.55 -10.32 3.61
C ARG A 51 -1.51 -9.95 4.75
N LEU A 52 -2.05 -8.72 4.72
CA LEU A 52 -3.04 -8.27 5.73
C LEU A 52 -4.45 -8.81 5.43
N GLY A 53 -4.70 -9.26 4.20
CA GLY A 53 -5.99 -9.82 3.80
C GLY A 53 -7.05 -8.77 3.47
N LEU A 54 -6.67 -7.54 3.14
CA LEU A 54 -7.60 -6.44 2.83
C LEU A 54 -8.46 -6.67 1.60
N MET A 55 -8.02 -7.58 0.72
CA MET A 55 -8.75 -7.97 -0.49
C MET A 55 -9.81 -9.03 -0.24
N LEU A 56 -9.82 -9.68 0.93
CA LEU A 56 -10.75 -10.74 1.29
C LEU A 56 -12.15 -10.18 1.62
N ASP A 57 -13.15 -11.06 1.62
CA ASP A 57 -14.51 -10.71 2.07
C ASP A 57 -14.56 -10.57 3.61
N TYR A 58 -13.67 -11.28 4.31
CA TYR A 58 -13.51 -11.24 5.77
C TYR A 58 -12.11 -10.72 6.09
N ILE A 59 -12.04 -9.67 6.92
CA ILE A 59 -10.80 -9.11 7.43
C ILE A 59 -10.68 -9.55 8.89
N ASP A 60 -9.52 -10.10 9.25
CA ASP A 60 -9.24 -10.50 10.62
C ASP A 60 -9.37 -9.29 11.58
N PRO A 61 -9.96 -9.44 12.77
CA PRO A 61 -10.16 -8.33 13.70
C PRO A 61 -8.86 -7.59 14.07
N GLU A 62 -7.73 -8.28 14.09
CA GLU A 62 -6.43 -7.71 14.38
C GLU A 62 -5.90 -6.88 13.21
N ALA A 63 -6.04 -7.41 11.99
CA ALA A 63 -5.75 -6.65 10.77
C ALA A 63 -6.66 -5.42 10.67
N GLN A 64 -7.93 -5.54 11.06
CA GLN A 64 -8.86 -4.43 11.10
C GLN A 64 -8.43 -3.36 12.11
N HIS A 65 -8.00 -3.75 13.31
CA HIS A 65 -7.46 -2.82 14.28
C HIS A 65 -6.26 -2.04 13.74
N PHE A 66 -5.34 -2.71 13.04
CA PHE A 66 -4.19 -2.05 12.41
C PHE A 66 -4.62 -1.02 11.34
N ILE A 67 -5.60 -1.36 10.49
CA ILE A 67 -6.17 -0.41 9.51
C ILE A 67 -6.77 0.81 10.21
N ASP A 68 -7.51 0.57 11.30
CA ASP A 68 -8.19 1.62 12.06
C ASP A 68 -7.15 2.56 12.68
N CYS A 69 -6.04 2.03 13.22
CA CYS A 69 -4.91 2.81 13.71
C CYS A 69 -4.30 3.67 12.60
N ILE A 70 -4.02 3.12 11.41
CA ILE A 70 -3.48 3.89 10.28
C ILE A 70 -4.45 5.00 9.86
N THR A 71 -5.73 4.67 9.73
CA THR A 71 -6.78 5.63 9.35
C THR A 71 -6.91 6.76 10.39
N LEU A 72 -6.84 6.41 11.68
CA LEU A 72 -6.90 7.36 12.78
C LEU A 72 -5.65 8.26 12.82
N MET A 73 -4.47 7.70 12.55
CA MET A 73 -3.22 8.45 12.46
C MET A 73 -3.32 9.55 11.39
N PHE A 74 -3.77 9.24 10.17
CA PHE A 74 -3.93 10.26 9.12
C PHE A 74 -4.97 11.33 9.50
N LYS A 75 -6.14 10.91 10.02
CA LYS A 75 -7.22 11.83 10.43
C LYS A 75 -6.79 12.80 11.53
N THR A 76 -5.97 12.34 12.47
CA THR A 76 -5.50 13.16 13.59
C THR A 76 -4.29 14.01 13.23
N THR A 77 -3.46 13.60 12.26
CA THR A 77 -2.29 14.35 11.79
C THR A 77 -2.68 15.71 11.20
N SER A 78 -3.65 15.74 10.29
CA SER A 78 -4.07 16.96 9.57
C SER A 78 -4.39 18.14 10.50
N PRO A 79 -5.29 18.03 11.51
CA PRO A 79 -5.59 19.16 12.39
C PRO A 79 -4.41 19.58 13.29
N MET A 80 -3.50 18.66 13.65
CA MET A 80 -2.35 18.99 14.50
C MET A 80 -1.27 19.78 13.80
N LEU A 81 -1.15 19.68 12.47
CA LEU A 81 -0.19 20.47 11.68
C LEU A 81 -0.38 21.98 11.85
N TYR A 82 -1.60 22.42 12.16
CA TYR A 82 -1.96 23.82 12.33
C TYR A 82 -1.91 24.31 13.79
N ILE A 83 -1.61 23.42 14.75
CA ILE A 83 -1.65 23.73 16.18
C ILE A 83 -0.25 23.57 16.79
N PRO A 84 0.28 24.60 17.49
CA PRO A 84 1.58 24.50 18.14
C PRO A 84 1.69 23.30 19.11
N PRO A 85 2.79 22.51 19.09
CA PRO A 85 2.93 21.32 19.92
C PRO A 85 2.78 21.55 21.42
N GLY A 86 3.21 22.72 21.93
CA GLY A 86 3.05 23.09 23.34
C GLY A 86 1.58 23.18 23.76
N LEU A 87 0.71 23.68 22.88
CA LEU A 87 -0.73 23.80 23.14
C LEU A 87 -1.40 22.43 23.12
N LEU A 88 -1.06 21.57 22.15
CA LEU A 88 -1.57 20.20 22.09
C LEU A 88 -1.25 19.39 23.36
N ARG A 89 0.01 19.46 23.82
CA ARG A 89 0.45 18.77 25.05
C ARG A 89 -0.21 19.33 26.31
N GLN A 90 -0.32 20.65 26.42
CA GLN A 90 -0.85 21.30 27.63
C GLN A 90 -2.37 21.12 27.77
N THR A 91 -3.10 21.13 26.65
CA THR A 91 -4.56 20.93 26.65
C THR A 91 -4.98 19.46 26.76
N ARG A 92 -4.03 18.51 26.67
CA ARG A 92 -4.30 17.05 26.55
C ARG A 92 -5.48 16.77 25.62
N SER A 93 -5.47 17.43 24.46
CA SER A 93 -6.60 17.38 23.54
C SER A 93 -6.93 15.93 23.16
N ARG A 94 -8.20 15.66 22.90
CA ARG A 94 -8.64 14.34 22.44
C ARG A 94 -7.86 13.90 21.18
N VAL A 95 -7.64 14.83 20.26
CA VAL A 95 -6.85 14.59 19.03
C VAL A 95 -5.43 14.11 19.34
N TRP A 96 -4.75 14.71 20.33
CA TRP A 96 -3.40 14.26 20.72
C TRP A 96 -3.42 12.84 21.31
N ARG A 97 -4.39 12.52 22.16
CA ARG A 97 -4.50 11.17 22.74
C ARG A 97 -4.82 10.12 21.68
N ASP A 98 -5.80 10.39 20.83
CA ASP A 98 -6.20 9.51 19.73
C ASP A 98 -5.04 9.30 18.75
N HIS A 99 -4.21 10.32 18.51
CA HIS A 99 -3.01 10.20 17.69
C HIS A 99 -1.94 9.31 18.32
N VAL A 100 -1.66 9.48 19.61
CA VAL A 100 -0.70 8.63 20.33
C VAL A 100 -1.16 7.17 20.33
N GLU A 101 -2.45 6.92 20.61
CA GLU A 101 -3.02 5.57 20.58
C GLU A 101 -2.94 4.93 19.17
N ALA A 102 -3.18 5.72 18.12
CA ALA A 102 -3.01 5.26 16.75
C ALA A 102 -1.56 4.85 16.45
N TRP A 103 -0.58 5.64 16.87
CA TRP A 103 0.83 5.31 16.71
C TRP A 103 1.26 4.09 17.52
N ASP A 104 0.80 3.97 18.75
CA ASP A 104 1.08 2.79 19.59
C ASP A 104 0.59 1.51 18.90
N GLY A 105 -0.62 1.52 18.35
CA GLY A 105 -1.16 0.40 17.57
C GLY A 105 -0.32 0.05 16.33
N ILE A 106 0.16 1.06 15.60
CA ILE A 106 1.01 0.86 14.43
C ILE A 106 2.38 0.29 14.81
N PHE A 107 3.02 0.82 15.86
CA PHE A 107 4.30 0.32 16.35
C PHE A 107 4.20 -1.10 16.91
N ASN A 108 3.10 -1.42 17.60
CA ASN A 108 2.83 -2.78 18.08
C ASN A 108 2.75 -3.79 16.93
N GLN A 109 2.17 -3.40 15.79
CA GLN A 109 2.17 -4.28 14.61
C GLN A 109 3.58 -4.52 14.09
N ALA A 110 4.42 -3.48 14.01
CA ALA A 110 5.81 -3.63 13.63
C ALA A 110 6.58 -4.55 14.59
N ASP A 111 6.38 -4.40 15.91
CA ASP A 111 6.96 -5.29 16.92
C ASP A 111 6.58 -6.74 16.71
N ARG A 112 5.31 -7.02 16.42
CA ARG A 112 4.85 -8.39 16.15
C ARG A 112 5.53 -8.99 14.93
N CYS A 113 5.61 -8.25 13.82
CA CYS A 113 6.29 -8.71 12.62
C CYS A 113 7.78 -8.98 12.90
N ILE A 114 8.45 -8.10 13.65
CA ILE A 114 9.85 -8.29 14.08
C ILE A 114 9.99 -9.58 14.90
N GLN A 115 9.14 -9.80 15.89
CA GLN A 115 9.17 -11.00 16.73
C GLN A 115 8.91 -12.28 15.92
N ASN A 116 8.00 -12.23 14.96
CA ASN A 116 7.72 -13.34 14.05
C ASN A 116 8.94 -13.67 13.17
N ILE A 117 9.60 -12.65 12.61
CA ILE A 117 10.82 -12.82 11.82
C ILE A 117 11.94 -13.44 12.66
N TYR A 118 12.19 -12.94 13.88
CA TYR A 118 13.19 -13.53 14.77
C TYR A 118 12.86 -14.98 15.15
N ARG A 119 11.58 -15.32 15.32
CA ARG A 119 11.15 -16.69 15.60
C ARG A 119 11.38 -17.60 14.38
N GLN A 120 11.05 -17.14 13.18
CA GLN A 120 11.30 -17.88 11.93
C GLN A 120 12.80 -18.12 11.69
N LEU A 121 13.63 -17.08 11.83
CA LEU A 121 15.09 -17.20 11.72
C LEU A 121 15.72 -18.18 12.73
N ARG A 122 15.08 -18.37 13.89
CA ARG A 122 15.53 -19.36 14.90
C ARG A 122 15.04 -20.78 14.62
N GLN A 123 13.99 -20.94 13.82
CA GLN A 123 13.33 -22.22 13.57
C GLN A 123 13.70 -22.83 12.21
N GLU A 124 14.02 -22.01 11.22
CA GLU A 124 14.40 -22.46 9.88
C GLU A 124 15.93 -22.52 9.74
N THR A 125 16.48 -23.74 9.76
CA THR A 125 17.87 -24.04 9.33
C THR A 125 18.00 -24.12 7.81
N ASP A 126 16.88 -24.07 7.07
CA ASP A 126 16.82 -24.29 5.63
C ASP A 126 16.30 -23.03 4.95
N THR A 127 17.18 -22.39 4.17
CA THR A 127 16.92 -21.17 3.41
C THR A 127 15.85 -21.41 2.35
N SER A 128 14.60 -21.08 2.66
CA SER A 128 13.62 -20.77 1.63
C SER A 128 14.11 -19.54 0.85
N GLU A 129 14.38 -19.67 -0.45
CA GLU A 129 14.81 -18.60 -1.37
C GLU A 129 13.78 -17.45 -1.52
N LYS A 130 12.75 -17.39 -0.66
CA LYS A 130 11.70 -16.39 -0.74
C LYS A 130 12.13 -15.10 -0.05
N TYR A 131 12.10 -13.99 -0.79
CA TYR A 131 12.40 -12.66 -0.24
C TYR A 131 11.50 -12.35 0.96
N PRO A 132 12.07 -12.07 2.15
CA PRO A 132 11.31 -12.00 3.41
C PRO A 132 10.70 -10.62 3.70
N GLY A 133 10.78 -9.67 2.77
CA GLY A 133 10.35 -8.29 2.97
C GLY A 133 11.48 -7.34 3.35
N VAL A 134 11.19 -6.04 3.32
CA VAL A 134 12.17 -4.98 3.66
C VAL A 134 12.56 -5.04 5.13
N LEU A 135 11.61 -5.24 6.04
CA LEU A 135 11.85 -5.32 7.48
C LEU A 135 12.86 -6.42 7.81
N ALA A 136 12.62 -7.64 7.33
CA ALA A 136 13.53 -8.76 7.56
C ALA A 136 14.91 -8.50 6.94
N SER A 137 14.97 -7.89 5.76
CA SER A 137 16.24 -7.51 5.13
C SER A 137 17.03 -6.50 5.95
N LEU A 138 16.37 -5.50 6.54
CA LEU A 138 17.02 -4.50 7.42
C LEU A 138 17.50 -5.14 8.72
N LEU A 139 16.72 -6.04 9.32
CA LEU A 139 17.13 -6.78 10.53
C LEU A 139 18.35 -7.67 10.26
N LEU A 140 18.40 -8.34 9.09
CA LEU A 140 19.53 -9.20 8.71
C LEU A 140 20.81 -8.42 8.39
N LEU A 141 20.69 -7.17 7.93
CA LEU A 141 21.85 -6.32 7.68
C LEU A 141 22.52 -5.83 8.96
N ASP A 142 21.77 -5.75 10.07
CA ASP A 142 22.25 -5.35 11.41
C ASP A 142 23.06 -4.04 11.44
N LYS A 143 22.66 -3.07 10.61
CA LYS A 143 23.31 -1.73 10.50
C LYS A 143 22.54 -0.61 11.19
N LEU A 144 21.31 -0.87 11.63
CA LEU A 144 20.40 0.10 12.22
C LEU A 144 19.89 -0.45 13.55
N SER A 145 19.60 0.44 14.50
CA SER A 145 18.92 0.03 15.73
C SER A 145 17.51 -0.47 15.43
N ILE A 146 16.96 -1.31 16.32
CA ILE A 146 15.58 -1.80 16.16
C ILE A 146 14.60 -0.63 16.15
N GLU A 147 14.86 0.40 16.97
CA GLU A 147 14.09 1.62 17.04
C GLU A 147 14.10 2.38 15.70
N ASP A 148 15.27 2.53 15.07
CA ASP A 148 15.39 3.19 13.76
C ASP A 148 14.71 2.39 12.65
N ILE A 149 14.81 1.06 12.70
CA ILE A 149 14.13 0.18 11.74
C ILE A 149 12.62 0.32 11.87
N LYS A 150 12.09 0.29 13.11
CA LYS A 150 10.66 0.48 13.37
C LYS A 150 10.18 1.84 12.85
N ALA A 151 10.88 2.91 13.20
CA ALA A 151 10.54 4.26 12.74
C ALA A 151 10.53 4.33 11.20
N SER A 152 11.58 3.82 10.54
CA SER A 152 11.70 3.85 9.09
C SER A 152 10.60 3.05 8.38
N ILE A 153 10.27 1.85 8.88
CA ILE A 153 9.22 1.02 8.31
C ILE A 153 7.85 1.67 8.49
N THR A 154 7.60 2.27 9.65
CA THR A 154 6.35 2.99 9.87
C THR A 154 6.22 4.23 8.98
N GLU A 155 7.29 5.00 8.81
CA GLU A 155 7.32 6.13 7.88
C GLU A 155 7.08 5.70 6.43
N LEU A 156 7.72 4.61 5.98
CA LEU A 156 7.49 4.05 4.65
C LEU A 156 6.05 3.56 4.47
N MET A 157 5.45 2.98 5.51
CA MET A 157 4.05 2.58 5.49
C MET A 157 3.13 3.80 5.32
N ALA A 158 3.26 4.80 6.18
CA ALA A 158 2.46 6.01 6.10
C ALA A 158 2.67 6.74 4.75
N GLY A 159 3.92 6.90 4.32
CA GLY A 159 4.24 7.55 3.05
C GLY A 159 3.74 6.81 1.82
N GLY A 160 3.67 5.47 1.84
CA GLY A 160 3.32 4.66 0.67
C GLY A 160 1.81 4.58 0.38
N VAL A 161 0.95 4.68 1.40
CA VAL A 161 -0.48 4.38 1.28
C VAL A 161 -1.25 5.49 0.57
N ASP A 162 -1.25 6.69 1.13
CA ASP A 162 -2.01 7.83 0.57
C ASP A 162 -1.46 8.24 -0.79
N THR A 163 -0.13 8.29 -0.92
CA THR A 163 0.53 8.76 -2.15
C THR A 163 0.22 7.86 -3.36
N THR A 164 0.29 6.54 -3.16
CA THR A 164 0.02 5.56 -4.22
C THR A 164 -1.46 5.51 -4.56
N SER A 165 -2.33 5.46 -3.54
CA SER A 165 -3.78 5.36 -3.75
C SER A 165 -4.35 6.58 -4.49
N ILE A 166 -3.92 7.80 -4.13
CA ILE A 166 -4.33 9.04 -4.79
C ILE A 166 -3.81 9.10 -6.24
N THR A 167 -2.54 8.74 -6.46
CA THR A 167 -1.96 8.72 -7.82
C THR A 167 -2.71 7.75 -8.73
N LEU A 168 -3.06 6.56 -8.23
CA LEU A 168 -3.85 5.58 -8.98
C LEU A 168 -5.26 6.09 -9.26
N LEU A 169 -5.90 6.74 -8.28
CA LEU A 169 -7.24 7.32 -8.45
C LEU A 169 -7.25 8.35 -9.58
N TRP A 170 -6.31 9.29 -9.57
CA TRP A 170 -6.17 10.30 -10.64
C TRP A 170 -5.81 9.68 -11.98
N THR A 171 -4.96 8.66 -12.00
CA THR A 171 -4.63 7.94 -13.24
C THR A 171 -5.88 7.30 -13.83
N LEU A 172 -6.68 6.58 -13.03
CA LEU A 172 -7.93 5.96 -13.49
C LEU A 172 -8.95 7.01 -13.94
N TYR A 173 -9.02 8.15 -13.24
CA TYR A 173 -9.87 9.27 -13.62
C TYR A 173 -9.49 9.84 -14.99
N GLU A 174 -8.20 10.11 -15.24
CA GLU A 174 -7.74 10.64 -16.52
C GLU A 174 -7.91 9.63 -17.67
N LEU A 175 -7.69 8.33 -17.41
CA LEU A 175 -7.96 7.28 -18.39
C LEU A 175 -9.44 7.21 -18.78
N ALA A 176 -10.35 7.33 -17.81
CA ALA A 176 -11.79 7.36 -18.06
C ALA A 176 -12.21 8.57 -18.92
N ARG A 177 -11.47 9.68 -18.85
CA ARG A 177 -11.69 10.89 -19.67
C ARG A 177 -11.05 10.83 -21.05
N HIS A 178 -10.06 9.96 -21.24
CA HIS A 178 -9.30 9.82 -22.48
C HIS A 178 -9.36 8.37 -22.99
N PRO A 179 -10.53 7.89 -23.48
CA PRO A 179 -10.72 6.48 -23.84
C PRO A 179 -9.77 6.01 -24.96
N ASN A 180 -9.40 6.88 -25.91
CA ASN A 180 -8.43 6.54 -26.95
C ASN A 180 -7.07 6.16 -26.35
N LEU A 181 -6.58 6.98 -25.41
CA LEU A 181 -5.33 6.70 -24.68
C LEU A 181 -5.46 5.42 -23.85
N GLN A 182 -6.62 5.18 -23.24
CA GLN A 182 -6.88 3.95 -22.50
C GLN A 182 -6.78 2.69 -23.39
N GLU A 183 -7.30 2.74 -24.62
CA GLU A 183 -7.14 1.66 -25.59
C GLU A 183 -5.68 1.46 -26.03
N GLU A 184 -4.95 2.55 -26.29
CA GLU A 184 -3.52 2.50 -26.64
C GLU A 184 -2.68 1.85 -25.52
N LEU A 185 -2.92 2.24 -24.27
CA LEU A 185 -2.27 1.65 -23.10
C LEU A 185 -2.62 0.17 -22.94
N ARG A 186 -3.88 -0.21 -23.16
CA ARG A 186 -4.29 -1.62 -23.11
C ARG A 186 -3.60 -2.45 -24.18
N ALA A 187 -3.47 -1.90 -25.39
CA ALA A 187 -2.75 -2.55 -26.49
C ALA A 187 -1.25 -2.71 -26.17
N GLU A 188 -0.60 -1.68 -25.61
CA GLU A 188 0.79 -1.75 -25.16
C GLU A 188 0.98 -2.87 -24.12
N VAL A 189 0.15 -2.90 -23.09
CA VAL A 189 0.20 -3.92 -22.02
C VAL A 189 0.00 -5.33 -22.58
N ALA A 190 -0.94 -5.53 -23.49
CA ALA A 190 -1.18 -6.82 -24.13
C ALA A 190 0.02 -7.29 -24.97
N ALA A 191 0.59 -6.39 -25.77
CA ALA A 191 1.78 -6.68 -26.58
C ALA A 191 3.01 -6.99 -25.71
N ALA A 192 3.22 -6.21 -24.65
CA ALA A 192 4.31 -6.43 -23.69
C ALA A 192 4.19 -7.79 -23.00
N ARG A 193 2.99 -8.18 -22.56
CA ARG A 193 2.74 -9.48 -21.92
C ARG A 193 3.06 -10.65 -22.85
N ALA A 194 2.62 -10.57 -24.11
CA ALA A 194 2.91 -11.58 -25.12
C ALA A 194 4.42 -11.68 -25.41
N ALA A 195 5.08 -10.53 -25.58
CA ALA A 195 6.51 -10.46 -25.89
C ALA A 195 7.42 -10.91 -24.72
N SER A 196 6.91 -10.92 -23.50
CA SER A 196 7.65 -11.33 -22.29
C SER A 196 7.29 -12.74 -21.81
N GLN A 197 6.43 -13.47 -22.53
CA GLN A 197 5.98 -14.82 -22.16
C GLN A 197 5.43 -14.91 -20.72
N GLY A 198 4.83 -13.83 -20.23
CA GLY A 198 4.32 -13.73 -18.86
C GLY A 198 5.35 -13.34 -17.79
N ASP A 199 6.63 -13.16 -18.12
CA ASP A 199 7.61 -12.63 -17.17
C ASP A 199 7.35 -11.14 -16.88
N MET A 200 7.04 -10.85 -15.61
CA MET A 200 6.66 -9.51 -15.16
C MET A 200 7.84 -8.51 -15.25
N LEU A 201 9.07 -8.95 -14.95
CA LEU A 201 10.24 -8.06 -14.95
C LEU A 201 10.56 -7.57 -16.37
N GLU A 202 10.51 -8.47 -17.35
CA GLU A 202 10.67 -8.16 -18.76
C GLU A 202 9.49 -7.35 -19.30
N MET A 203 8.26 -7.64 -18.87
CA MET A 203 7.08 -6.86 -19.23
C MET A 203 7.20 -5.39 -18.77
N LEU A 204 7.66 -5.14 -17.53
CA LEU A 204 7.86 -3.79 -17.00
C LEU A 204 8.87 -2.94 -17.80
N LYS A 205 9.77 -3.57 -18.56
CA LYS A 205 10.69 -2.85 -19.47
C LYS A 205 10.03 -2.40 -20.77
N LYS A 206 8.91 -3.04 -21.16
CA LYS A 206 8.25 -2.88 -22.47
C LYS A 206 6.94 -2.10 -22.41
N ILE A 207 6.71 -1.33 -21.35
CA ILE A 207 5.50 -0.50 -21.15
C ILE A 207 5.83 1.01 -20.99
N PRO A 208 6.53 1.63 -21.95
CA PRO A 208 6.92 3.04 -21.86
C PRO A 208 5.71 4.00 -21.81
N LEU A 209 4.60 3.71 -22.49
CA LEU A 209 3.41 4.56 -22.49
C LEU A 209 2.72 4.52 -21.12
N VAL A 210 2.61 3.35 -20.48
CA VAL A 210 2.10 3.25 -19.10
C VAL A 210 2.94 4.10 -18.14
N LYS A 211 4.27 4.03 -18.25
CA LYS A 211 5.18 4.87 -17.45
C LYS A 211 5.00 6.36 -17.77
N GLY A 212 4.76 6.70 -19.03
CA GLY A 212 4.45 8.05 -19.47
C GLY A 212 3.14 8.58 -18.87
N ALA A 213 2.09 7.77 -18.89
CA ALA A 213 0.79 8.11 -18.31
C ALA A 213 0.90 8.39 -16.81
N LEU A 214 1.62 7.55 -16.06
CA LEU A 214 1.86 7.80 -14.62
C LEU A 214 2.61 9.11 -14.37
N LYS A 215 3.64 9.41 -15.17
CA LYS A 215 4.36 10.69 -15.09
C LYS A 215 3.46 11.88 -15.40
N GLU A 216 2.59 11.74 -16.39
CA GLU A 216 1.65 12.79 -16.79
C GLU A 216 0.56 13.01 -15.75
N THR A 217 0.05 11.94 -15.13
CA THR A 217 -0.84 12.04 -13.95
C THR A 217 -0.15 12.83 -12.85
N LEU A 218 1.10 12.52 -12.51
CA LEU A 218 1.84 13.23 -11.45
C LEU A 218 2.17 14.68 -11.82
N ARG A 219 2.30 15.00 -13.12
CA ARG A 219 2.47 16.38 -13.61
C ARG A 219 1.19 17.20 -13.40
N LEU A 220 0.02 16.60 -13.63
CA LEU A 220 -1.28 17.26 -13.49
C LEU A 220 -1.78 17.28 -12.05
N HIS A 221 -1.54 16.20 -11.31
CA HIS A 221 -2.08 15.92 -9.96
C HIS A 221 -0.93 15.58 -9.00
N PRO A 222 -0.09 16.55 -8.62
CA PRO A 222 1.06 16.30 -7.75
C PRO A 222 0.61 15.99 -6.31
N VAL A 223 1.08 14.87 -5.78
CA VAL A 223 0.73 14.41 -4.42
C VAL A 223 1.30 15.31 -3.32
N ALA A 224 2.44 15.97 -3.57
CA ALA A 224 3.17 16.74 -2.56
C ALA A 224 2.58 18.14 -2.26
N VAL A 225 1.53 18.58 -2.96
CA VAL A 225 1.00 19.96 -2.88
C VAL A 225 -0.53 20.01 -2.70
N SER A 226 -1.14 18.95 -2.16
CA SER A 226 -2.59 18.92 -1.87
C SER A 226 -2.89 19.06 -0.38
#